data_AF-G9QW99-F1
#
_entry.id   AF-G9QW99-F1
#
_cell.length_a   1.000
_cell.length_b   1.000
_cell.length_c   1.000
_cell.angle_alpha   90.00
_cell.angle_beta   90.00
_cell.angle_gamma   90.00
#
_symmetry.space_group_name_H-M   'P 1'
#
loop_
_entity.id
_entity.type
_entity.pdbx_description
1 polymer ?
#
loop_
_entity_poly.entity_id
_entity_poly.type
_entity_poly.pdbx_seq_one_letter_code
_entity_poly.pdbx_strand_id
1 'polypeptide(L)' 'MDAGIDKERYLKYFNGKSTGFAIKIKSANKYKEAICPYLQYPNFVAPQSFMYIG' A
#
# COMPACT_ATOMS: atom_id res chain seq x y z
N MET A 1 -14.83 6.66 -7.28
CA MET A 1 -13.42 6.61 -7.75
C MET A 1 -12.67 6.07 -6.56
N ASP A 2 -12.50 4.74 -6.51
CA ASP A 2 -12.38 4.02 -5.23
C ASP A 2 -10.92 3.68 -4.87
N ALA A 3 -9.98 4.17 -5.67
CA ALA A 3 -8.54 3.93 -5.53
C ALA A 3 -7.84 4.84 -4.50
N GLY A 4 -8.55 5.81 -3.91
CA GLY A 4 -7.99 6.71 -2.90
C GLY A 4 -6.95 7.72 -3.42
N ILE A 5 -6.80 7.87 -4.74
CA ILE A 5 -5.90 8.82 -5.39
C ILE A 5 -6.61 9.54 -6.54
N ASP A 6 -6.10 10.72 -6.92
CA ASP A 6 -6.57 11.44 -8.09
C ASP A 6 -6.05 10.83 -9.41
N LYS A 7 -6.71 11.21 -10.51
CA LYS A 7 -6.43 10.71 -11.86
C LYS A 7 -5.00 11.03 -12.33
N GLU A 8 -4.48 12.20 -12.00
CA GLU A 8 -3.17 12.65 -12.47
C GLU A 8 -2.07 11.79 -11.85
N ARG A 9 -2.15 11.54 -10.53
CA ARG A 9 -1.24 10.63 -9.82
C ARG A 9 -1.33 9.21 -10.37
N TYR A 10 -2.53 8.72 -10.64
CA TYR A 10 -2.72 7.41 -11.26
C TYR A 10 -2.02 7.32 -12.63
N LEU A 11 -2.27 8.28 -13.52
CA LEU A 11 -1.67 8.31 -14.85
C LEU A 11 -0.14 8.44 -14.80
N LYS A 12 0.39 9.25 -13.87
CA LYS A 12 1.83 9.40 -13.67
C LYS A 12 2.48 8.09 -13.21
N TYR A 13 1.85 7.37 -12.27
CA TYR A 13 2.38 6.11 -11.76
C TYR A 13 2.43 5.02 -12.84
N PHE A 14 1.39 4.94 -13.69
CA PHE A 14 1.30 3.95 -14.77
C PHE A 14 1.87 4.42 -16.12
N ASN A 15 2.54 5.57 -16.17
CA ASN A 15 3.09 6.09 -17.43
C ASN A 15 4.08 5.08 -18.05
N GLY A 16 3.90 4.79 -19.34
CA GLY A 16 4.70 3.79 -20.07
C GLY A 16 4.43 2.34 -19.68
N LYS A 17 3.37 2.05 -18.91
CA LYS A 17 2.95 0.68 -18.56
C LYS A 17 1.65 0.35 -19.30
N SER A 18 1.63 -0.79 -19.99
CA SER A 18 0.44 -1.32 -20.68
C SER A 18 -0.41 -2.24 -19.79
N THR A 19 0.09 -2.60 -18.61
CA THR A 19 -0.57 -3.52 -17.68
C THR A 19 -0.38 -3.04 -16.25
N GLY A 20 -1.44 -3.16 -15.44
CA GLY A 20 -1.43 -2.85 -14.02
C GLY A 20 -2.23 -3.89 -13.24
N PHE A 21 -1.94 -4.01 -11.95
CA PHE A 21 -2.63 -4.92 -11.03
C PHE A 21 -3.45 -4.10 -10.03
N ALA A 22 -4.65 -4.57 -9.73
CA ALA A 22 -5.54 -3.93 -8.76
C ALA A 22 -5.84 -4.89 -7.61
N ILE A 23 -5.67 -4.41 -6.38
CA ILE A 23 -6.05 -5.14 -5.16
C ILE A 23 -7.40 -4.57 -4.70
N LYS A 24 -8.45 -5.37 -4.77
CA LYS A 24 -9.78 -4.96 -4.29
C LYS A 24 -9.87 -5.18 -2.77
N ILE A 25 -10.03 -4.09 -2.03
CA ILE A 25 -10.24 -4.15 -0.58
C ILE A 25 -11.73 -4.39 -0.30
N LYS A 26 -12.06 -5.49 0.39
CA LYS A 26 -13.44 -5.81 0.80
C LYS A 26 -13.87 -5.03 2.04
N SER A 27 -12.99 -4.94 3.03
CA SER A 27 -13.22 -4.26 4.31
C SER A 27 -11.89 -3.78 4.89
N ALA A 28 -11.87 -2.59 5.45
CA ALA A 28 -10.71 -2.02 6.13
C ALA A 28 -10.98 -1.93 7.63
N ASN A 29 -10.08 -2.50 8.44
CA ASN A 29 -10.14 -2.40 9.90
C ASN A 29 -9.25 -1.26 10.35
N LYS A 30 -9.83 -0.24 11.01
CA LYS A 30 -9.07 0.88 11.56
C LYS A 30 -8.50 0.51 12.92
N TYR A 31 -7.19 0.67 13.10
CA TYR A 31 -6.53 0.51 14.40
C TYR A 31 -6.91 1.66 15.33
N LYS A 32 -7.09 1.36 16.63
CA LYS A 32 -7.36 2.36 17.67
C LYS A 32 -6.12 3.18 18.01
N GLU A 33 -4.95 2.53 17.99
CA GLU A 33 -3.65 3.11 18.31
C GLU A 33 -2.66 2.85 17.18
N ALA A 34 -1.69 3.76 17.02
CA ALA A 34 -0.64 3.60 16.02
C ALA A 34 0.37 2.53 16.46
N ILE A 35 0.79 1.67 15.53
CA ILE A 35 1.81 0.65 15.75
C ILE A 35 3.12 1.13 15.13
N CYS A 36 4.20 1.16 15.91
CA CYS A 36 5.54 1.45 15.39
C CYS A 36 6.17 0.16 14.82
N PRO A 37 6.36 0.04 13.50
CA PRO A 37 6.85 -1.21 12.90
C PRO A 37 8.30 -1.52 13.28
N TYR A 38 9.11 -0.50 13.59
CA TYR A 38 10.48 -0.67 14.07
C TYR A 38 10.57 -1.30 15.47
N LEU A 39 9.49 -1.20 16.27
CA LEU A 39 9.41 -1.87 17.58
C LEU A 39 8.88 -3.30 17.43
N GLN A 40 8.02 -3.55 16.44
CA GLN A 40 7.31 -4.80 16.29
C GLN A 40 8.08 -5.84 15.47
N TYR A 41 8.84 -5.41 14.45
CA TYR A 41 9.51 -6.29 13.51
C TYR A 41 11.02 -6.01 13.53
N PRO A 42 11.84 -6.92 14.09
CA PRO A 42 13.29 -6.80 14.04
C PRO A 42 13.77 -6.66 12.60
N ASN A 43 14.63 -5.67 12.33
CA ASN A 43 15.12 -5.33 11.00
C ASN A 43 14.05 -4.82 10.01
N PHE A 44 12.97 -4.21 10.51
CA PHE A 44 12.00 -3.58 9.64
C PHE A 44 12.65 -2.55 8.70
N VAL A 45 12.39 -2.71 7.41
CA VAL A 45 12.63 -1.70 6.38
C VAL A 45 11.33 -1.55 5.61
N ALA A 46 10.91 -0.31 5.38
CA ALA A 46 9.68 -0.04 4.63
C ALA A 46 9.76 -0.68 3.24
N PRO A 47 8.88 -1.65 2.90
CA PRO A 47 8.97 -2.36 1.64
C PRO A 47 8.55 -1.45 0.48
N GLN A 48 9.20 -1.64 -0.67
CA GLN A 48 8.82 -0.94 -1.91
C GLN A 48 7.50 -1.48 -2.52
N SER A 49 7.14 -2.74 -2.22
CA SER A 49 5.91 -3.39 -2.66
C SER A 49 5.09 -3.92 -1.47
N PHE A 50 5.46 -5.07 -0.91
CA PHE A 50 4.85 -5.68 0.28
C PHE A 50 5.86 -6.55 1.04
N MET A 51 5.57 -6.85 2.30
CA MET A 51 6.35 -7.71 3.17
C MET A 51 5.42 -8.77 3.77
N TYR A 52 5.88 -10.01 3.84
CA TYR A 52 5.20 -11.05 4.61
C TYR A 52 5.53 -10.88 6.09
N ILE A 53 4.49 -10.80 6.92
CA ILE A 53 4.64 -10.93 8.37
C ILE A 53 4.73 -12.43 8.68
N GLY A 54 5.78 -12.83 9.39
CA GLY A 54 5.98 -14.20 9.86
C GLY A 54 5.14 -14.54 11.08
#